data_AF-A0A523WMH6-F1
#
_entry.id   AF-A0A523WMH6-F1
#
_cell.length_a   1.000
_cell.length_b   1.000
_cell.length_c   1.000
_cell.angle_alpha   90.00
_cell.angle_beta   90.00
_cell.angle_gamma   90.00
#
_symmetry.space_group_name_H-M   'P 1'
#
loop_
_entity.id
_entity.type
_entity.pdbx_description
1 polymer ?
#
loop_
_entity_poly.entity_id
_entity_poly.type
_entity_poly.pdbx_seq_one_letter_code
_entity_poly.pdbx_strand_id
1 'polypeptide(L)'
;GGEQAADVLAQVKVEQMQREGKTLSQKEIDAIRNPILEKYEHEGSPYYASARLWDDGIIDPLDSRNALALGIAMSLNTSIPDQKYGVFRM
;
A
#
# COMPACT_ATOMS: atom_id res chain seq x y z
N GLY A 1 5.90 2.64 3.14
CA GLY A 1 4.80 1.85 3.74
C GLY A 1 5.35 0.89 4.77
N GLY A 2 6.09 -0.13 4.33
CA GLY A 2 6.64 -1.17 5.20
C GLY A 2 7.46 -0.66 6.39
N GLU A 3 8.47 0.18 6.17
CA GLU A 3 9.27 0.77 7.26
C GLU A 3 8.42 1.48 8.31
N GLN A 4 7.49 2.34 7.87
CA GLN A 4 6.59 3.05 8.78
C GLN A 4 5.71 2.10 9.60
N ALA A 5 5.19 1.04 8.98
CA ALA A 5 4.38 0.05 9.67
C ALA A 5 5.23 -0.76 10.67
N ALA A 6 6.43 -1.17 10.28
CA ALA A 6 7.37 -1.88 11.13
C ALA A 6 7.78 -1.05 12.34
N ASP A 7 8.08 0.24 12.15
CA ASP A 7 8.50 1.15 13.20
C ASP A 7 7.38 1.41 14.21
N VAL A 8 6.16 1.69 13.74
CA VAL A 8 5.02 1.93 14.62
C VAL A 8 4.71 0.66 15.44
N LEU A 9 4.69 -0.51 14.82
CA LEU A 9 4.39 -1.76 15.50
C LEU A 9 5.50 -2.16 16.48
N ALA A 10 6.77 -1.94 16.12
CA ALA A 10 7.89 -2.14 17.01
C ALA A 10 7.85 -1.17 18.21
N GLN A 11 7.54 0.10 17.99
CA GLN A 11 7.40 1.09 19.04
C GLN A 11 6.30 0.70 20.04
N VAL A 12 5.11 0.32 19.56
CA VAL A 12 4.02 -0.15 20.43
C VAL A 12 4.47 -1.35 21.27
N LYS A 13 5.26 -2.27 20.70
CA LYS A 13 5.76 -3.45 21.42
C LYS A 13 6.81 -3.10 22.47
N VAL A 14 7.71 -2.17 22.17
CA VAL A 14 8.69 -1.64 23.13
C VAL A 14 7.99 -0.98 24.30
N GLU A 15 7.02 -0.10 24.05
CA GLU A 15 6.24 0.58 25.09
C GLU A 15 5.45 -0.43 25.95
N GLN A 16 4.90 -1.49 25.34
CA GLN A 16 4.24 -2.56 26.09
C GLN A 16 5.21 -3.28 27.04
N MET A 17 6.40 -3.65 26.55
CA MET A 17 7.40 -4.37 27.35
C MET A 17 7.97 -3.50 28.48
N GLN A 18 8.16 -2.21 28.23
CA GLN A 18 8.58 -1.25 29.26
C GLN A 18 7.55 -1.15 30.39
N ARG A 19 6.25 -1.18 30.09
CA ARG A 19 5.18 -1.22 31.10
C ARG A 19 5.18 -2.51 31.92
N GLU A 20 5.69 -3.61 31.36
CA GLU A 20 5.92 -4.88 32.06
C GLU A 20 7.26 -4.93 32.82
N GLY A 21 8.03 -3.84 32.84
CA GLY A 21 9.35 -3.78 33.48
C GLY A 21 10.47 -4.50 32.70
N LYS A 22 10.25 -4.80 31.41
CA LYS A 22 11.23 -5.45 30.54
C LYS A 22 11.80 -4.46 29.53
N THR A 23 13.09 -4.59 29.22
CA THR A 23 13.74 -3.83 28.15
C THR A 23 14.12 -4.77 27.02
N LEU A 24 13.73 -4.43 25.79
CA LEU A 24 14.14 -5.16 24.61
C LEU A 24 15.50 -4.65 24.13
N SER A 25 16.37 -5.58 23.74
CA SER A 25 17.60 -5.30 23.01
C SER A 25 17.27 -4.89 21.56
N GLN A 26 18.23 -4.24 20.90
CA GLN A 26 18.08 -3.90 19.48
C GLN A 26 17.79 -5.13 18.62
N LYS A 27 18.44 -6.26 18.92
CA LYS A 27 18.22 -7.52 18.21
C LYS A 27 16.79 -8.04 18.33
N GLU A 28 16.16 -7.88 19.49
CA GLU A 28 14.75 -8.26 19.68
C GLU A 28 13.79 -7.30 18.98
N ILE A 29 14.13 -6.01 18.95
CA ILE A 29 13.37 -5.01 18.18
C ILE A 29 13.45 -5.33 16.68
N ASP A 30 14.63 -5.64 16.17
CA ASP A 30 14.82 -6.02 14.76
C ASP A 30 14.07 -7.33 14.43
N ALA A 31 14.03 -8.29 15.36
CA ALA A 31 13.25 -9.51 15.20
C ALA A 31 11.73 -9.25 15.12
N ILE A 32 11.23 -8.14 15.67
CA ILE A 32 9.84 -7.70 15.52
C ILE A 32 9.65 -6.95 14.18
N ARG A 33 10.61 -6.11 13.79
CA ARG A 33 10.53 -5.28 12.57
C ARG A 33 10.63 -6.12 11.30
N ASN A 34 11.61 -7.02 11.22
CA ASN A 34 11.93 -7.78 10.01
C ASN A 34 10.74 -8.55 9.38
N PRO A 35 9.94 -9.33 10.12
CA PRO A 35 8.81 -10.03 9.51
C PRO A 35 7.73 -9.07 8.97
N ILE A 36 7.61 -7.87 9.53
CA ILE A 36 6.69 -6.84 9.02
C ILE A 36 7.24 -6.27 7.72
N LEU A 37 8.54 -5.94 7.67
CA LEU A 37 9.19 -5.46 6.46
C LEU A 37 9.05 -6.46 5.31
N GLU A 38 9.37 -7.73 5.57
CA GLU A 38 9.25 -8.82 4.57
C GLU A 38 7.81 -8.98 4.08
N LYS A 39 6.83 -8.93 4.99
CA LYS A 39 5.42 -9.01 4.62
C LYS A 39 5.04 -7.86 3.69
N TYR A 40 5.42 -6.62 4.02
CA TYR A 40 5.08 -5.47 3.20
C TYR A 40 5.79 -5.48 1.84
N GLU A 41 7.03 -5.98 1.77
CA GLU A 41 7.73 -6.15 0.51
C GLU A 41 7.02 -7.18 -0.39
N HIS A 42 6.62 -8.31 0.20
CA HIS A 42 5.90 -9.36 -0.53
C HIS A 42 4.52 -8.89 -1.00
N GLU A 43 3.72 -8.34 -0.10
CA GLU A 43 2.33 -7.95 -0.37
C GLU A 43 2.22 -6.61 -1.12
N GLY A 44 3.25 -5.78 -1.07
CA GLY A 44 3.34 -4.51 -1.79
C GLY A 44 3.85 -4.64 -3.23
N SER A 45 4.30 -5.83 -3.63
CA SER A 45 4.76 -6.09 -4.99
C SER A 45 3.64 -5.88 -6.02
N PRO A 46 3.93 -5.28 -7.20
CA PRO A 46 2.95 -5.19 -8.30
C PRO A 46 2.36 -6.55 -8.68
N TYR A 47 3.14 -7.62 -8.62
CA TYR A 47 2.68 -8.97 -8.91
C TYR A 47 1.67 -9.49 -7.88
N TYR A 48 1.83 -9.11 -6.61
CA TYR A 48 0.90 -9.50 -5.56
C TYR A 48 -0.46 -8.84 -5.75
N ALA A 49 -0.47 -7.56 -6.12
CA ALA A 49 -1.67 -6.78 -6.41
C ALA A 49 -2.39 -7.29 -7.68
N SER A 50 -1.64 -7.46 -8.78
CA SER A 50 -2.22 -7.86 -10.07
C SER A 50 -2.75 -9.28 -10.06
N ALA A 51 -2.12 -10.20 -9.31
CA ALA A 51 -2.65 -11.55 -9.08
C ALA A 51 -4.01 -11.58 -8.34
N ARG A 52 -4.42 -10.45 -7.74
CA ARG A 52 -5.67 -10.28 -6.99
C ARG A 52 -6.63 -9.30 -7.66
N LEU A 53 -6.31 -8.82 -8.86
CA LEU A 53 -7.10 -7.85 -9.62
C LEU A 53 -7.36 -6.56 -8.82
N TRP A 54 -6.40 -6.14 -7.99
CA TRP A 54 -6.44 -4.81 -7.39
C TRP A 54 -6.13 -3.72 -8.42
N ASP A 55 -5.48 -4.11 -9.51
CA ASP A 55 -5.25 -3.37 -10.73
C ASP A 55 -5.70 -4.20 -11.94
N ASP A 56 -5.88 -3.53 -13.08
CA ASP A 56 -6.25 -4.17 -14.35
C ASP A 56 -5.04 -4.72 -15.13
N GLY A 57 -3.83 -4.69 -14.54
CA GLY A 57 -2.61 -5.20 -15.13
C GLY A 57 -1.38 -4.30 -14.90
N ILE A 58 -0.21 -4.94 -14.89
CA ILE A 58 1.09 -4.27 -14.89
C ILE A 58 1.46 -3.95 -16.34
N ILE A 59 1.85 -2.71 -16.60
CA ILE A 59 2.30 -2.24 -17.92
C ILE A 59 3.76 -1.80 -17.89
N ASP A 60 4.44 -1.86 -19.04
CA ASP A 60 5.72 -1.19 -19.22
C ASP A 60 5.51 0.32 -19.04
N PRO A 61 6.33 1.01 -18.22
CA PRO A 61 6.23 2.46 -18.08
C PRO A 61 6.21 3.24 -19.40
N LEU A 62 6.91 2.76 -20.45
CA LEU A 62 6.93 3.37 -21.78
C LEU A 62 5.57 3.28 -22.50
N ASP A 63 4.75 2.29 -22.17
CA ASP A 63 3.43 2.07 -22.77
C ASP A 63 2.31 2.88 -22.11
N SER A 64 2.61 3.61 -21.04
CA SER A 64 1.62 4.43 -20.29
C SER A 64 0.76 5.32 -21.19
N ARG A 65 1.37 5.97 -22.19
CA ARG A 65 0.63 6.82 -23.15
C ARG A 65 -0.36 6.01 -23.98
N ASN A 66 0.05 4.85 -24.47
CA ASN A 66 -0.77 4.01 -25.34
C ASN A 66 -1.94 3.40 -24.55
N ALA A 67 -1.67 2.90 -23.34
CA ALA A 67 -2.69 2.37 -22.45
C ALA A 67 -3.77 3.43 -22.12
N LEU A 68 -3.37 4.64 -21.74
CA LEU A 68 -4.30 5.74 -21.48
C LEU A 68 -5.08 6.17 -22.71
N ALA A 69 -4.42 6.31 -23.87
CA ALA A 69 -5.09 6.68 -25.12
C ALA A 69 -6.18 5.68 -25.50
N LEU A 70 -5.89 4.39 -25.36
CA LEU A 70 -6.86 3.32 -25.61
C LEU A 70 -8.01 3.37 -24.60
N GLY A 71 -7.71 3.48 -23.30
CA GLY A 71 -8.73 3.56 -22.25
C GLY A 71 -9.71 4.72 -22.45
N ILE A 72 -9.18 5.91 -22.79
CA ILE A 72 -9.98 7.09 -23.10
C ILE A 72 -10.85 6.82 -24.34
N ALA A 73 -10.28 6.33 -25.44
CA ALA A 73 -11.03 6.03 -26.65
C ALA A 73 -12.19 5.04 -26.39
N MET A 74 -11.96 4.04 -25.54
CA MET A 74 -12.99 3.07 -25.15
C MET A 74 -14.09 3.70 -24.29
N SER A 75 -13.73 4.60 -23.35
CA SER A 75 -14.70 5.29 -22.48
C SER A 75 -15.67 6.21 -23.23
N LEU A 76 -15.30 6.71 -24.41
CA LEU A 76 -16.13 7.62 -25.21
C LEU A 76 -17.30 6.94 -25.93
N ASN A 77 -17.43 5.62 -25.82
CA ASN A 77 -18.60 4.88 -26.35
C ASN A 77 -19.87 5.06 -25.49
N THR A 78 -19.79 5.81 -24.39
CA THR A 78 -20.95 6.19 -23.56
C THR A 78 -20.98 7.70 -23.34
N SER A 79 -22.18 8.26 -23.15
CA SER A 79 -22.34 9.67 -22.80
C SER A 79 -21.73 9.96 -21.42
N ILE A 80 -21.02 11.07 -21.31
CA ILE A 80 -20.47 11.55 -20.03
C ILE A 80 -21.60 12.19 -19.21
N PRO A 81 -21.93 11.69 -18.01
CA PRO A 81 -23.02 12.22 -17.20
C PRO A 81 -22.63 13.51 -16.47
N ASP A 82 -23.63 14.30 -16.08
CA ASP A 82 -23.44 15.45 -15.18
C ASP A 82 -23.01 14.99 -13.78
N GLN A 83 -21.99 15.63 -13.23
CA GLN A 83 -21.43 15.28 -11.92
C GLN A 83 -22.32 15.79 -10.77
N LYS A 84 -22.61 14.92 -9.80
CA LYS A 84 -23.33 15.26 -8.57
C LYS A 84 -22.43 15.01 -7.37
N TYR A 85 -22.13 16.06 -6.61
CA TYR A 85 -21.29 15.96 -5.42
C TYR A 85 -22.12 15.72 -4.15
N GLY A 86 -21.51 15.07 -3.17
CA GLY A 86 -22.03 14.98 -1.81
C GLY A 86 -21.73 16.24 -0.98
N VAL A 87 -21.87 16.14 0.34
CA VAL A 87 -21.57 17.24 1.27
C VAL A 87 -20.05 17.40 1.42
N PHE A 88 -19.56 18.62 1.23
CA PHE A 88 -18.19 18.98 1.56
C PHE A 88 -18.08 19.33 3.06
N ARG A 89 -17.14 18.72 3.77
CA ARG A 89 -16.78 19.09 5.14
C ARG A 89 -15.84 20.31 5.08
N MET A 90 -16.35 21.47 5.52
CA MET A 90 -15.60 22.72 5.65
C MET A 90 -14.84 22.77 6.98
#